data_AF-A0A315X0Q9-F1
#
_entry.id   AF-A0A315X0Q9-F1
#
_cell.length_a   1.000
_cell.length_b   1.000
_cell.length_c   1.000
_cell.angle_alpha   90.00
_cell.angle_beta   90.00
_cell.angle_gamma   90.00
#
_symmetry.space_group_name_H-M   'P 1'
#
loop_
_entity.id
_entity.type
_entity.pdbx_description
1 polymer ?
#
loop_
_entity_poly.entity_id
_entity_poly.type
_entity_poly.pdbx_seq_one_letter_code
_entity_poly.pdbx_strand_id
1 'polypeptide(L)' 'MDKENNSNKYLGFIADTFKLIKEDALESKNKLKKERNSFNEGNLLAYYSVVSILQQQAEAFEIDLKDISLDGIDAEKDLV' A
#
# COMPACT_ATOMS: atom_id res chain seq x y z
N MET A 1 28.73 12.08 -9.78
CA MET A 1 27.86 10.91 -9.48
C MET A 1 26.76 11.44 -8.60
N ASP A 2 25.65 11.75 -9.28
CA ASP A 2 24.90 12.97 -9.00
C ASP A 2 23.70 12.65 -8.12
N LYS A 3 23.49 13.42 -7.05
CA LYS A 3 22.42 13.23 -6.06
C LYS A 3 21.03 13.10 -6.72
N GLU A 4 20.84 13.75 -7.86
CA GLU A 4 19.64 13.71 -8.70
C GLU A 4 19.31 12.31 -9.21
N ASN A 5 20.33 11.53 -9.59
CA ASN A 5 20.16 10.19 -10.15
C ASN A 5 19.82 9.14 -9.06
N ASN A 6 20.21 9.40 -7.81
CA ASN A 6 19.83 8.55 -6.68
C ASN A 6 18.39 8.84 -6.20
N SER A 7 17.98 10.11 -6.19
CA SER A 7 16.60 10.50 -5.82
C SER A 7 15.55 9.77 -6.66
N ASN A 8 15.76 9.71 -7.98
CA ASN A 8 14.86 9.02 -8.89
C ASN A 8 14.79 7.50 -8.65
N LYS A 9 15.93 6.86 -8.32
CA LYS A 9 15.95 5.43 -7.96
C LYS A 9 15.19 5.13 -6.68
N TYR A 10 15.33 5.97 -5.65
CA TYR A 10 14.62 5.79 -4.39
C TYR A 10 13.12 6.01 -4.55
N LEU A 11 12.73 7.06 -5.29
CA LEU A 11 11.31 7.30 -5.59
C LEU A 11 10.70 6.14 -6.38
N GLY A 12 11.41 5.65 -7.40
CA GLY A 12 10.99 4.47 -8.17
C GLY A 12 10.83 3.23 -7.30
N PHE A 13 11.81 2.96 -6.41
CA PHE A 13 11.72 1.84 -5.47
C PHE A 13 10.52 1.96 -4.52
N ILE A 14 10.28 3.16 -3.97
CA ILE A 14 9.15 3.41 -3.06
C ILE A 14 7.82 3.21 -3.79
N ALA A 15 7.66 3.83 -4.96
CA ALA A 15 6.43 3.73 -5.75
C ALA A 15 6.13 2.27 -6.15
N ASP A 16 7.14 1.53 -6.61
CA ASP A 16 6.96 0.12 -7.01
C ASP A 16 6.66 -0.76 -5.78
N THR A 17 7.30 -0.50 -4.64
CA THR A 17 7.01 -1.20 -3.38
C THR A 17 5.57 -0.94 -2.92
N PHE A 18 5.11 0.30 -2.95
CA PHE A 18 3.75 0.66 -2.54
C PHE A 18 2.70 0.09 -3.48
N LYS A 19 3.00 0.04 -4.79
CA LYS A 19 2.18 -0.66 -5.77
C LYS A 19 2.03 -2.14 -5.43
N LEU A 20 3.13 -2.84 -5.14
CA LEU A 20 3.10 -4.26 -4.77
C LEU A 20 2.29 -4.49 -3.49
N ILE A 21 2.51 -3.66 -2.46
CA ILE A 21 1.72 -3.71 -1.21
C ILE A 21 0.23 -3.53 -1.50
N LYS A 22 -0.14 -2.56 -2.34
CA LYS A 22 -1.54 -2.32 -2.74
C LYS A 22 -2.14 -3.53 -3.46
N GLU A 23 -1.44 -4.09 -4.43
CA GLU A 23 -1.89 -5.26 -5.19
C GLU A 23 -2.09 -6.47 -4.27
N ASP A 24 -1.14 -6.75 -3.38
CA ASP A 24 -1.22 -7.84 -2.41
C ASP A 24 -2.33 -7.62 -1.37
N ALA A 25 -2.53 -6.38 -0.91
CA ALA A 25 -3.60 -6.03 0.01
C ALA A 25 -4.98 -6.33 -0.61
N LEU A 26 -5.21 -5.92 -1.86
CA LEU A 26 -6.45 -6.22 -2.58
C LEU A 26 -6.61 -7.72 -2.84
N GLU A 27 -5.52 -8.45 -3.12
CA GLU A 27 -5.56 -9.89 -3.28
C GLU A 27 -5.92 -10.60 -1.96
N SER A 28 -5.45 -10.09 -0.82
CA SER A 28 -5.75 -10.65 0.50
C SER A 28 -7.26 -10.67 0.79
N LYS A 29 -8.00 -9.63 0.35
CA LYS A 29 -9.46 -9.59 0.42
C LYS A 29 -10.09 -10.72 -0.40
N ASN A 30 -9.54 -11.01 -1.57
CA ASN A 30 -10.01 -12.12 -2.41
C ASN A 30 -9.69 -13.49 -1.80
N LYS A 31 -8.53 -13.64 -1.15
CA LYS A 31 -8.16 -14.86 -0.40
C LYS A 31 -9.14 -15.11 0.74
N LEU A 32 -9.47 -14.07 1.52
CA LEU A 32 -10.46 -14.17 2.59
C LEU A 32 -11.87 -14.54 2.08
N LYS A 33 -12.29 -13.99 0.93
CA LYS A 33 -13.56 -14.34 0.28
C LYS A 33 -13.60 -15.81 -0.18
N LYS A 34 -12.48 -16.35 -0.66
CA LYS A 34 -12.36 -17.75 -1.10
C LYS A 34 -12.32 -18.72 0.07
N GLU A 35 -11.59 -18.37 1.12
CA GLU A 35 -11.41 -19.19 2.30
C GLU A 35 -11.42 -18.33 3.56
N ARG A 36 -12.53 -18.40 4.29
CA ARG A 36 -12.68 -17.65 5.53
C ARG A 36 -12.05 -18.42 6.70
N ASN A 37 -10.88 -17.96 7.13
CA ASN A 37 -10.18 -18.46 8.31
C ASN A 37 -9.50 -17.31 9.06
N SER A 38 -9.12 -17.55 10.31
CA SER A 38 -8.52 -16.52 11.17
C SER A 38 -7.19 -15.97 10.64
N PHE A 39 -6.44 -16.78 9.89
CA PHE A 39 -5.20 -16.34 9.25
C PHE A 39 -5.47 -15.29 8.15
N ASN A 40 -6.42 -15.57 7.25
CA ASN A 40 -6.78 -14.65 6.17
C ASN A 40 -7.43 -13.37 6.69
N GLU A 41 -8.24 -13.45 7.76
CA GLU A 41 -8.79 -12.27 8.44
C GLU A 41 -7.66 -11.42 9.03
N GLY A 42 -6.72 -12.04 9.77
CA GLY A 42 -5.57 -11.35 10.33
C GLY A 42 -4.66 -10.73 9.25
N ASN A 43 -4.47 -11.41 8.12
CA ASN A 43 -3.68 -10.91 7.01
C ASN A 43 -4.30 -9.66 6.37
N LEU A 44 -5.63 -9.64 6.17
CA LEU A 44 -6.33 -8.46 5.65
C LEU A 44 -6.19 -7.27 6.61
N LEU A 45 -6.35 -7.51 7.92
CA LEU A 45 -6.16 -6.48 8.96
C LEU A 45 -4.72 -5.94 9.02
N ALA A 46 -3.73 -6.79 8.78
CA ALA A 46 -2.34 -6.36 8.70
C ALA A 46 -2.13 -5.38 7.53
N TYR A 47 -2.69 -5.69 6.35
CA TYR A 47 -2.66 -4.78 5.22
C TYR A 47 -3.43 -3.48 5.49
N TYR A 48 -4.60 -3.54 6.13
CA TYR A 48 -5.31 -2.34 6.58
C TYR A 48 -4.40 -1.42 7.39
N SER A 49 -3.69 -1.97 8.38
CA SER A 49 -2.79 -1.18 9.23
C SER A 49 -1.63 -0.57 8.42
N VAL A 50 -0.99 -1.35 7.54
CA VAL A 50 0.15 -0.87 6.74
C VAL A 50 -0.28 0.21 5.76
N VAL A 51 -1.34 -0.03 4.98
CA VAL A 51 -1.83 0.94 3.97
C VAL A 51 -2.30 2.22 4.64
N SER A 52 -3.00 2.13 5.78
CA SER A 52 -3.43 3.31 6.54
C SER A 52 -2.25 4.18 6.98
N ILE A 53 -1.17 3.56 7.49
CA ILE A 53 0.05 4.29 7.88
C ILE A 53 0.68 4.98 6.66
N LEU A 54 0.78 4.29 5.52
CA LEU A 54 1.35 4.87 4.30
C LEU A 54 0.52 6.06 3.78
N GLN A 55 -0.82 5.96 3.81
CA GLN A 55 -1.70 7.04 3.39
C GLN A 55 -1.60 8.25 4.33
N GLN A 56 -1.58 8.03 5.65
CA GLN A 56 -1.38 9.10 6.64
C GLN A 56 -0.01 9.77 6.51
N GLN A 57 1.05 9.00 6.22
CA GLN A 57 2.37 9.58 5.95
C GLN A 57 2.35 10.40 4.66
N ALA A 58 1.74 9.91 3.59
CA ALA A 58 1.63 10.67 2.35
C ALA A 58 0.89 12.00 2.56
N GLU A 59 -0.23 11.97 3.30
CA GLU A 59 -0.98 13.18 3.69
C GLU A 59 -0.11 14.15 4.50
N ALA A 60 0.60 13.66 5.53
CA ALA A 60 1.44 14.49 6.40
C ALA A 60 2.62 15.16 5.65
N PHE A 61 3.06 14.57 4.54
CA PHE A 61 4.13 15.10 3.69
C PHE A 61 3.60 15.78 2.41
N GLU A 62 2.28 15.97 2.29
CA GLU A 62 1.61 16.57 1.13
C GLU A 62 1.97 15.85 -0.20
N ILE A 63 2.13 14.53 -0.15
CA ILE A 63 2.43 13.68 -1.31
C ILE A 63 1.11 13.14 -1.88
N ASP A 64 0.88 13.35 -3.18
CA ASP A 64 -0.25 12.74 -3.88
C ASP A 64 -0.04 11.21 -3.91
N LEU A 65 -1.06 10.45 -3.49
CA LEU A 65 -1.03 8.99 -3.52
C LEU A 65 -0.72 8.44 -4.91
N LYS A 66 -1.11 9.15 -5.98
CA LYS A 66 -0.80 8.77 -7.36
C LYS A 66 0.69 8.79 -7.66
N ASP A 67 1.45 9.72 -7.08
CA ASP A 67 2.89 9.86 -7.31
C ASP A 67 3.69 8.69 -6.69
N ILE A 68 3.10 8.04 -5.68
CA ILE A 68 3.67 6.88 -4.99
C ILE A 68 2.89 5.59 -5.26
N SER A 69 2.06 5.56 -6.31
CA SER A 69 1.27 4.38 -6.75
C SER A 69 0.35 3.78 -5.69
N LEU A 70 -0.09 4.57 -4.70
CA LEU A 70 -1.00 4.17 -3.64
C LEU A 70 -2.44 4.69 -3.87
N ASP A 71 -2.74 5.23 -5.04
CA ASP A 71 -4.08 5.65 -5.45
C ASP A 71 -5.01 4.46 -5.74
N GLY A 72 -6.32 4.69 -5.67
CA GLY A 72 -7.34 3.68 -6.02
C GLY A 72 -7.56 2.59 -4.97
N ILE A 73 -6.97 2.74 -3.77
CA ILE A 73 -7.27 1.93 -2.58
C ILE A 73 -7.68 2.86 -1.44
N ASP A 74 -8.74 2.51 -0.75
CA ASP A 74 -9.20 3.15 0.48
C ASP A 74 -9.12 2.12 1.60
N ALA A 75 -8.17 2.26 2.53
CA ALA A 75 -7.94 1.23 3.55
C ALA A 75 -9.21 0.92 4.36
N GLU A 76 -9.99 1.95 4.73
CA GLU A 76 -11.20 1.79 5.55
C GLU A 76 -12.35 1.11 4.82
N LYS A 77 -12.40 1.23 3.48
CA LYS A 77 -13.46 0.59 2.66
C LYS A 77 -13.01 -0.74 2.07
N ASP A 78 -11.75 -0.85 1.70
CA ASP A 78 -11.23 -1.96 0.93
C ASP A 78 -10.66 -3.07 1.82
N LEU A 79 -10.14 -2.75 3.00
CA LEU A 79 -9.37 -3.70 3.83
C LEU A 79 -10.04 -4.03 5.18
N VAL A 80 -11.35 -3.80 5.28
CA VAL A 80 -12.19 -4.11 6.45
C VAL A 80 -13.33 -5.06 6.05
#